data_AF-A0A3N6A2F3-F1
#
_entry.id   AF-A0A3N6A2F3-F1
#
_cell.length_a   1.000
_cell.length_b   1.000
_cell.length_c   1.000
_cell.angle_alpha   90.00
_cell.angle_beta   90.00
_cell.angle_gamma   90.00
#
_symmetry.space_group_name_H-M   'P 1'
#
loop_
_entity.id
_entity.type
_entity.pdbx_description
1 polymer ?
#
loop_
_entity_poly.entity_id
_entity_poly.type
_entity_poly.pdbx_seq_one_letter_code
_entity_poly.pdbx_strand_id
1 'polypeptide(L)'
;MFDPRDVFVRAVDLPLGIERELVRDRDRTYEINGTDSRVLATVGAFRVVAESDLERAFDNPASARDSVKHLEAEGLLSRSRSGPEERVTFLSNRGRDLLEASRWERDDRSRRPDQAFFAGLRKPRELGHDSQVYRAYLRAEERLRSTGGRVRRVVLDYELKRDYQRFLQERNRERADSDGRPDRTPREIEAWAREHRLPYFDERVHFPDLRIEYEDRERYLEREDIEVVTAHYRGAHAAAAARSGFARYRGVGGLVGGSGGGARRGGVPRGVEEWL
;
A
#
# COMPACT_ATOMS: atom_id res chain seq x y z
N MET A 1 4.05 -16.27 -16.46
CA MET A 1 3.06 -15.19 -16.29
C MET A 1 3.60 -14.27 -15.20
N PHE A 2 3.60 -12.94 -15.41
CA PHE A 2 4.09 -11.99 -14.40
C PHE A 2 2.99 -11.77 -13.37
N ASP A 3 3.26 -12.07 -12.10
CA ASP A 3 2.34 -11.81 -11.01
C ASP A 3 2.67 -10.43 -10.38
N PRO A 4 1.71 -9.48 -10.30
CA PRO A 4 1.94 -8.14 -9.76
C PRO A 4 2.37 -8.11 -8.29
N ARG A 5 2.26 -9.23 -7.57
CA ARG A 5 2.70 -9.39 -6.17
C ARG A 5 4.09 -9.98 -6.06
N ASP A 6 4.65 -10.53 -7.15
CA ASP A 6 6.02 -11.05 -7.15
C ASP A 6 7.02 -9.96 -6.75
N VAL A 7 6.66 -8.68 -6.95
CA VAL A 7 7.45 -7.53 -6.49
C VAL A 7 7.72 -7.55 -4.98
N PHE A 8 6.77 -8.00 -4.16
CA PHE A 8 6.90 -7.97 -2.69
C PHE A 8 7.73 -9.14 -2.16
N VAL A 9 7.67 -10.30 -2.83
CA VAL A 9 8.48 -11.47 -2.43
C VAL A 9 9.95 -11.37 -2.88
N ARG A 10 10.29 -10.49 -3.83
CA ARG A 10 11.70 -10.25 -4.23
C ARG A 10 12.59 -9.73 -3.10
N ALA A 11 11.98 -9.15 -2.06
CA ALA A 11 12.68 -8.63 -0.89
C ALA A 11 13.02 -9.72 0.14
N VAL A 12 12.48 -10.94 -0.01
CA VAL A 12 12.60 -12.03 0.96
C VAL A 12 12.99 -13.36 0.29
N ASP A 13 13.74 -14.18 1.01
CA ASP A 13 14.06 -15.57 0.71
C ASP A 13 13.00 -16.47 1.33
N LEU A 14 11.83 -16.49 0.69
CA LEU A 14 10.72 -17.38 1.06
C LEU A 14 10.38 -18.31 -0.10
N PRO A 15 9.80 -19.50 0.18
CA PRO A 15 9.41 -20.46 -0.85
C PRO A 15 8.51 -19.84 -1.91
N LEU A 16 8.77 -20.18 -3.18
CA LEU A 16 7.97 -19.74 -4.34
C LEU A 16 7.22 -20.89 -5.02
N GLY A 17 7.50 -22.14 -4.62
CA GLY A 17 6.90 -23.36 -5.15
C GLY A 17 5.47 -23.61 -4.68
N ILE A 18 4.84 -24.66 -5.21
CA ILE A 18 3.46 -25.03 -4.85
C ILE A 18 3.43 -25.78 -3.50
N GLU A 19 4.43 -26.62 -3.27
CA GLU A 19 4.59 -27.38 -2.05
C GLU A 19 5.00 -26.48 -0.87
N ARG A 20 4.55 -26.84 0.33
CA ARG A 20 4.98 -26.16 1.55
C ARG A 20 6.36 -26.64 1.95
N GLU A 21 7.23 -25.69 2.27
CA GLU A 21 8.58 -25.92 2.73
C GLU A 21 8.74 -25.34 4.16
N LEU A 22 9.65 -25.93 4.94
CA LEU A 22 9.91 -25.48 6.31
C LEU A 22 10.77 -24.22 6.30
N VAL A 23 10.21 -23.12 6.82
CA VAL A 23 10.90 -21.84 7.01
C VAL A 23 11.11 -21.61 8.50
N ARG A 24 12.34 -21.29 8.91
CA ARG A 24 12.69 -21.05 10.32
C ARG A 24 12.82 -19.56 10.61
N ASP A 25 12.21 -19.13 11.72
CA ASP A 25 12.47 -17.84 12.36
C ASP A 25 12.76 -18.09 13.84
N ARG A 26 14.01 -17.85 14.26
CA ARG A 26 14.49 -18.11 15.62
C ARG A 26 14.18 -19.55 16.08
N ASP A 27 13.34 -19.68 17.10
CA ASP A 27 12.89 -20.93 17.73
C ASP A 27 11.64 -21.54 17.08
N ARG A 28 11.15 -20.95 15.98
CA ARG A 28 9.92 -21.36 15.30
C ARG A 28 10.18 -21.88 13.91
N THR A 29 9.35 -22.82 13.50
CA THR A 29 9.33 -23.37 12.14
C THR A 29 7.91 -23.25 11.61
N TYR A 30 7.79 -22.79 10.37
CA TYR A 30 6.54 -22.57 9.67
C TYR A 30 6.55 -23.39 8.37
N GLU A 31 5.40 -23.91 7.97
CA GLU A 31 5.22 -24.51 6.64
C GLU A 31 4.68 -23.46 5.68
N ILE A 32 5.47 -23.04 4.70
CA ILE A 32 5.15 -21.93 3.79
C ILE A 32 5.32 -22.39 2.34
N ASN A 33 4.34 -22.11 1.49
CA ASN A 33 4.48 -22.24 0.03
C ASN A 33 4.50 -20.88 -0.68
N GLY A 34 4.56 -20.90 -2.02
CA GLY A 34 4.59 -19.70 -2.86
C GLY A 34 3.34 -18.82 -2.79
N THR A 35 2.15 -19.37 -2.54
CA THR A 35 0.95 -18.55 -2.32
C THR A 35 1.01 -17.90 -0.95
N ASP A 36 1.41 -18.66 0.07
CA ASP A 36 1.60 -18.17 1.44
C ASP A 36 2.61 -17.00 1.47
N SER A 37 3.76 -17.16 0.81
CA SER A 37 4.78 -16.10 0.67
C SER A 37 4.23 -14.83 0.02
N ARG A 38 3.46 -14.96 -1.08
CA ARG A 38 2.85 -13.81 -1.77
C ARG A 38 1.81 -13.12 -0.90
N VAL A 39 0.95 -13.87 -0.21
CA VAL A 39 -0.05 -13.31 0.71
C VAL A 39 0.64 -12.57 1.86
N LEU A 40 1.63 -13.20 2.52
CA LEU A 40 2.39 -12.57 3.61
C LEU A 40 3.04 -11.25 3.17
N ALA A 41 3.82 -11.28 2.08
CA ALA A 41 4.54 -10.11 1.61
C ALA A 41 3.60 -8.99 1.15
N THR A 42 2.49 -9.34 0.47
CA THR A 42 1.47 -8.38 0.05
C THR A 42 0.79 -7.71 1.25
N VAL A 43 0.31 -8.51 2.20
CA VAL A 43 -0.33 -7.98 3.42
C VAL A 43 0.64 -7.13 4.23
N GLY A 44 1.93 -7.50 4.27
CA GLY A 44 2.98 -6.72 4.90
C GLY A 44 3.22 -5.38 4.23
N ALA A 45 3.23 -5.34 2.89
CA ALA A 45 3.49 -4.11 2.12
C ALA A 45 2.36 -3.09 2.24
N PHE A 46 1.10 -3.54 2.31
CA PHE A 46 -0.08 -2.66 2.40
C PHE A 46 -0.65 -2.50 3.80
N ARG A 47 -0.06 -3.16 4.81
CA ARG A 47 -0.49 -3.19 6.22
C ARG A 47 -1.84 -3.89 6.46
N VAL A 48 -2.85 -3.58 5.66
CA VAL A 48 -4.22 -4.10 5.75
C VAL A 48 -4.71 -4.36 4.33
N VAL A 49 -5.26 -5.55 4.09
CA VAL A 49 -5.83 -5.92 2.78
C VAL A 49 -7.18 -6.59 2.97
N ALA A 50 -8.17 -6.22 2.16
CA ALA A 50 -9.46 -6.92 2.14
C ALA A 50 -9.29 -8.35 1.61
N GLU A 51 -9.89 -9.32 2.29
CA GLU A 51 -9.83 -10.74 1.86
C GLU A 51 -10.40 -10.92 0.44
N SER A 52 -11.46 -10.17 0.11
CA SER A 52 -12.07 -10.20 -1.23
C SER A 52 -11.14 -9.68 -2.33
N ASP A 53 -10.26 -8.72 -2.01
CA ASP A 53 -9.28 -8.19 -2.96
C ASP A 53 -8.06 -9.11 -3.09
N LEU A 54 -7.68 -9.85 -2.04
CA LEU A 54 -6.74 -10.97 -2.18
C LEU A 54 -7.33 -12.03 -3.11
N GLU A 55 -8.52 -12.53 -2.82
CA GLU A 55 -9.18 -13.57 -3.63
C GLU A 55 -9.29 -13.21 -5.12
N ARG A 56 -9.62 -11.95 -5.43
CA ARG A 56 -9.68 -11.45 -6.82
C ARG A 56 -8.33 -11.32 -7.49
N ALA A 57 -7.28 -11.00 -6.72
CA ALA A 57 -5.96 -10.79 -7.29
C ALA A 57 -5.27 -12.10 -7.66
N PHE A 58 -5.56 -13.23 -6.98
CA PHE A 58 -4.94 -14.53 -7.23
C PHE A 58 -5.66 -15.28 -8.34
N ASP A 59 -4.90 -15.92 -9.24
CA ASP A 59 -5.45 -16.73 -10.34
C ASP A 59 -6.40 -17.83 -9.83
N ASN A 60 -6.10 -18.37 -8.64
CA ASN A 60 -6.97 -19.29 -7.93
C ASN A 60 -7.46 -18.66 -6.61
N PRO A 61 -8.70 -18.14 -6.56
CA PRO A 61 -9.29 -17.55 -5.36
C PRO A 61 -9.34 -18.51 -4.16
N ALA A 62 -9.54 -19.82 -4.40
CA ALA A 62 -9.60 -20.82 -3.33
C ALA A 62 -8.22 -20.99 -2.66
N SER A 63 -7.14 -20.99 -3.45
CA SER A 63 -5.77 -21.07 -2.91
C SER A 63 -5.44 -19.86 -2.04
N ALA A 64 -5.80 -18.64 -2.47
CA ALA A 64 -5.60 -17.44 -1.66
C ALA A 64 -6.35 -17.50 -0.32
N ARG A 65 -7.62 -17.95 -0.35
CA ARG A 65 -8.44 -18.11 0.85
C ARG A 65 -7.84 -19.14 1.80
N ASP A 66 -7.36 -20.26 1.28
CA ASP A 66 -6.75 -21.31 2.10
C ASP A 66 -5.40 -20.88 2.66
N SER A 67 -4.60 -20.11 1.91
CA SER A 67 -3.39 -19.46 2.42
C SER A 67 -3.68 -18.48 3.55
N VAL A 68 -4.71 -17.64 3.44
CA VAL A 68 -5.11 -16.73 4.53
C VAL A 68 -5.48 -17.51 5.80
N LYS A 69 -6.25 -18.58 5.68
CA LYS A 69 -6.61 -19.44 6.83
C LYS A 69 -5.39 -20.13 7.44
N HIS A 70 -4.53 -20.70 6.60
CA HIS A 70 -3.31 -21.38 7.02
C HIS A 70 -2.38 -20.43 7.78
N LEU A 71 -2.08 -19.27 7.20
CA LEU A 71 -1.21 -18.28 7.81
C LEU A 71 -1.79 -17.66 9.09
N GLU A 72 -3.11 -17.58 9.22
CA GLU A 72 -3.74 -17.22 10.49
C GLU A 72 -3.57 -18.33 11.53
N ALA A 73 -3.73 -19.61 11.16
CA ALA A 73 -3.52 -20.75 12.05
C ALA A 73 -2.07 -20.82 12.55
N GLU A 74 -1.10 -20.50 11.70
CA GLU A 74 0.32 -20.33 12.04
C GLU A 74 0.60 -19.07 12.90
N GLY A 75 -0.41 -18.21 13.09
CA GLY A 75 -0.31 -16.96 13.85
C GLY A 75 0.52 -15.88 13.17
N LEU A 76 0.75 -15.99 11.86
CA LEU A 76 1.48 -15.02 11.04
C LEU A 76 0.57 -13.89 10.55
N LEU A 77 -0.72 -14.20 10.36
CA LEU A 77 -1.76 -13.22 10.03
C LEU A 77 -2.77 -13.06 11.18
N SER A 78 -3.51 -11.96 11.12
CA SER A 78 -4.67 -11.71 11.96
C SER A 78 -5.78 -11.11 11.12
N ARG A 79 -7.04 -11.40 11.49
CA ARG A 79 -8.22 -10.95 10.75
C ARG A 79 -9.09 -10.06 11.62
N SER A 80 -9.73 -9.08 10.98
CA SER A 80 -10.75 -8.23 11.62
C SER A 80 -11.87 -7.94 10.63
N ARG A 81 -13.04 -7.58 11.15
CA ARG A 81 -14.10 -6.99 10.32
C ARG A 81 -13.86 -5.49 10.15
N SER A 82 -14.02 -5.00 8.93
CA SER A 82 -14.01 -3.56 8.56
C SER A 82 -15.44 -3.03 8.38
N GLY A 83 -16.41 -3.92 8.16
CA GLY A 83 -17.84 -3.64 8.07
C GLY A 83 -18.67 -4.92 8.12
N PRO A 84 -19.98 -4.86 7.79
CA PRO A 84 -20.86 -6.03 7.79
C PRO A 84 -20.38 -7.14 6.87
N GLU A 85 -19.92 -6.77 5.67
CA GLU A 85 -19.57 -7.71 4.59
C GLU A 85 -18.04 -7.76 4.30
N GLU A 86 -17.24 -6.92 4.95
CA GLU A 86 -15.80 -6.80 4.64
C GLU A 86 -14.93 -7.34 5.78
N ARG A 87 -14.14 -8.36 5.47
CA ARG A 87 -13.04 -8.84 6.31
C ARG A 87 -11.72 -8.34 5.76
N VAL A 88 -10.88 -7.89 6.66
CA VAL A 88 -9.53 -7.43 6.35
C VAL A 88 -8.52 -8.28 7.11
N THR A 89 -7.39 -8.51 6.47
CA THR A 89 -6.26 -9.26 7.01
C THR A 89 -5.06 -8.34 7.14
N PHE A 90 -4.30 -8.52 8.21
CA PHE A 90 -3.08 -7.76 8.52
C PHE A 90 -2.02 -8.68 9.12
N LEU A 91 -0.74 -8.31 9.00
CA LEU A 91 0.33 -9.09 9.60
C LEU A 91 0.27 -9.02 11.13
N SER A 92 0.49 -10.15 11.78
CA SER A 92 0.88 -10.16 13.18
C SER A 92 2.34 -9.69 13.31
N ASN A 93 2.79 -9.41 14.54
CA ASN A 93 4.21 -9.15 14.77
C ASN A 93 5.07 -10.36 14.36
N ARG A 94 4.56 -11.59 14.50
CA ARG A 94 5.26 -12.81 14.09
C ARG A 94 5.39 -12.89 12.57
N GLY A 95 4.34 -12.55 11.83
CA GLY A 95 4.37 -12.50 10.37
C GLY A 95 5.38 -11.50 9.84
N ARG A 96 5.45 -10.31 10.47
CA ARG A 96 6.48 -9.33 10.13
C ARG A 96 7.88 -9.81 10.50
N ASP A 97 8.08 -10.34 11.70
CA ASP A 97 9.38 -10.85 12.13
C ASP A 97 9.89 -11.93 11.17
N LEU A 98 9.03 -12.85 10.72
CA LEU A 98 9.36 -13.85 9.71
C LEU A 98 9.82 -13.20 8.39
N LEU A 99 9.10 -12.20 7.88
CA LEU A 99 9.49 -11.49 6.65
C LEU A 99 10.82 -10.73 6.81
N GLU A 100 11.04 -10.12 7.97
CA GLU A 100 12.27 -9.38 8.27
C GLU A 100 13.48 -10.32 8.45
N ALA A 101 13.28 -11.48 9.09
CA ALA A 101 14.29 -12.53 9.24
C ALA A 101 14.62 -13.22 7.91
N SER A 102 13.64 -13.30 7.01
CA SER A 102 13.79 -13.90 5.68
C SER A 102 14.30 -12.90 4.66
N ARG A 103 14.78 -11.69 5.03
CA ARG A 103 15.38 -10.80 4.03
C ARG A 103 16.64 -11.42 3.45
N TRP A 104 16.80 -11.33 2.14
CA TRP A 104 18.05 -11.69 1.48
C TRP A 104 19.21 -10.95 2.17
N GLU A 105 20.28 -11.68 2.51
CA GLU A 105 21.51 -11.06 3.00
C GLU A 105 21.95 -9.97 2.01
N ARG A 106 22.31 -8.79 2.54
CA ARG A 106 22.61 -7.57 1.77
C ARG A 106 23.95 -7.69 1.02
N ASP A 107 24.11 -8.71 0.19
CA ASP A 107 25.38 -9.02 -0.46
C ASP A 107 25.52 -8.37 -1.85
N ASP A 108 24.48 -7.69 -2.35
CA ASP A 108 24.60 -6.88 -3.57
C ASP A 108 23.84 -5.55 -3.44
N ARG A 109 24.51 -4.59 -2.80
CA ARG A 109 24.05 -3.22 -2.58
C ARG A 109 24.01 -2.44 -3.89
N SER A 110 22.95 -2.59 -4.68
CA SER A 110 22.48 -1.54 -5.61
C SER A 110 21.19 -1.87 -6.37
N ARG A 111 20.65 -3.10 -6.30
CA ARG A 111 19.60 -3.53 -7.26
C ARG A 111 18.33 -4.13 -6.68
N ARG A 112 18.15 -4.29 -5.36
CA ARG A 112 16.91 -4.84 -4.79
C ARG A 112 16.04 -3.75 -4.13
N PRO A 113 14.71 -3.78 -4.31
CA PRO A 113 13.84 -2.83 -3.63
C PRO A 113 13.78 -3.14 -2.13
N ASP A 114 14.06 -2.14 -1.30
CA ASP A 114 13.83 -2.21 0.15
C ASP A 114 12.33 -2.04 0.44
N GLN A 115 11.55 -3.10 0.21
CA GLN A 115 10.13 -3.11 0.59
C GLN A 115 10.02 -3.13 2.12
N ALA A 116 9.31 -2.13 2.67
CA ALA A 116 8.92 -2.12 4.07
C ALA A 116 7.73 -3.06 4.30
N PHE A 117 7.73 -3.74 5.46
CA PHE A 117 6.63 -4.58 5.91
C PHE A 117 6.09 -4.09 7.27
N PHE A 118 4.77 -4.01 7.39
CA PHE A 118 4.08 -3.48 8.56
C PHE A 118 3.26 -4.55 9.27
N ALA A 119 3.28 -4.50 10.60
CA ALA A 119 2.44 -5.33 11.46
C ALA A 119 1.42 -4.51 12.24
N GLY A 120 0.32 -5.18 12.58
CA GLY A 120 -0.70 -4.71 13.50
C GLY A 120 -1.65 -3.66 12.92
N LEU A 121 -2.79 -3.55 13.59
CA LEU A 121 -3.87 -2.64 13.25
C LEU A 121 -3.68 -1.30 14.00
N ARG A 122 -3.70 -0.15 13.31
CA ARG A 122 -3.59 1.16 13.98
C ARG A 122 -4.90 1.57 14.62
N LYS A 123 -5.98 1.65 13.83
CA LYS A 123 -7.31 2.04 14.32
C LYS A 123 -8.43 1.39 13.49
N PRO A 124 -9.48 0.84 14.12
CA PRO A 124 -10.61 0.25 13.40
C PRO A 124 -11.29 1.18 12.38
N ARG A 125 -11.36 2.48 12.70
CA ARG A 125 -11.98 3.50 11.82
C ARG A 125 -11.20 3.83 10.54
N GLU A 126 -9.93 3.45 10.48
CA GLU A 126 -9.07 3.67 9.30
C GLU A 126 -9.15 2.48 8.33
N LEU A 127 -9.71 1.33 8.74
CA LEU A 127 -9.67 0.08 7.96
C LEU A 127 -10.38 0.13 6.61
N GLY A 128 -11.55 0.76 6.55
CA GLY A 128 -12.30 0.87 5.31
C GLY A 128 -11.63 1.79 4.28
N HIS A 129 -10.74 2.68 4.74
CA HIS A 129 -9.89 3.51 3.89
C HIS A 129 -8.63 2.74 3.48
N ASP A 130 -7.91 2.18 4.46
CA ASP A 130 -6.66 1.47 4.25
C ASP A 130 -6.83 0.27 3.29
N SER A 131 -7.96 -0.44 3.36
CA SER A 131 -8.25 -1.56 2.45
C SER A 131 -8.32 -1.15 0.97
N GLN A 132 -8.71 0.10 0.69
CA GLN A 132 -8.85 0.61 -0.66
C GLN A 132 -7.51 0.97 -1.30
N VAL A 133 -6.46 1.18 -0.50
CA VAL A 133 -5.11 1.47 -1.00
C VAL A 133 -4.59 0.31 -1.85
N TYR A 134 -4.76 -0.94 -1.40
CA TYR A 134 -4.39 -2.11 -2.18
C TYR A 134 -5.20 -2.21 -3.49
N ARG A 135 -6.49 -1.88 -3.44
CA ARG A 135 -7.34 -1.88 -4.64
C ARG A 135 -6.91 -0.81 -5.66
N ALA A 136 -6.53 0.38 -5.17
CA ALA A 136 -5.95 1.42 -6.01
C ALA A 136 -4.62 0.98 -6.63
N TYR A 137 -3.76 0.34 -5.84
CA TYR A 137 -2.52 -0.26 -6.33
C TYR A 137 -2.76 -1.24 -7.48
N LEU A 138 -3.69 -2.19 -7.34
CA LEU A 138 -3.94 -3.18 -8.40
C LEU A 138 -4.30 -2.52 -9.74
N ARG A 139 -5.13 -1.47 -9.70
CA ARG A 139 -5.52 -0.70 -10.90
C ARG A 139 -4.34 0.10 -11.47
N ALA A 140 -3.52 0.69 -10.60
CA ALA A 140 -2.33 1.44 -11.01
C ALA A 140 -1.26 0.52 -11.61
N GLU A 141 -0.99 -0.62 -10.97
CA GLU A 141 -0.08 -1.66 -11.46
C GLU A 141 -0.50 -2.12 -12.84
N GLU A 142 -1.79 -2.45 -13.04
CA GLU A 142 -2.28 -2.92 -14.33
C GLU A 142 -2.03 -1.89 -15.44
N ARG A 143 -2.33 -0.61 -15.16
CA ARG A 143 -2.05 0.49 -16.08
C ARG A 143 -0.55 0.63 -16.36
N LEU A 144 0.29 0.69 -15.33
CA LEU A 144 1.74 0.81 -15.47
C LEU A 144 2.32 -0.37 -16.28
N ARG A 145 1.87 -1.58 -15.99
CA ARG A 145 2.29 -2.80 -16.70
C ARG A 145 1.86 -2.76 -18.17
N SER A 146 0.65 -2.28 -18.47
CA SER A 146 0.15 -2.14 -19.85
C SER A 146 0.99 -1.19 -20.71
N THR A 147 1.68 -0.22 -20.09
CA THR A 147 2.58 0.71 -20.77
C THR A 147 4.04 0.24 -20.77
N GLY A 148 4.31 -0.94 -20.22
CA GLY A 148 5.64 -1.55 -20.14
C GLY A 148 6.41 -1.23 -18.84
N GLY A 149 5.77 -0.54 -17.89
CA GLY A 149 6.33 -0.26 -16.58
C GLY A 149 6.39 -1.49 -15.67
N ARG A 150 7.31 -1.45 -14.69
CA ARG A 150 7.57 -2.53 -13.74
C ARG A 150 7.68 -1.96 -12.34
N VAL A 151 6.73 -2.30 -11.48
CA VAL A 151 6.77 -1.88 -10.06
C VAL A 151 8.03 -2.44 -9.38
N ARG A 152 8.69 -1.57 -8.63
CA ARG A 152 9.86 -1.86 -7.80
C ARG A 152 9.46 -2.05 -6.34
N ARG A 153 8.68 -1.12 -5.80
CA ARG A 153 8.13 -1.20 -4.44
C ARG A 153 6.96 -0.25 -4.28
N VAL A 154 6.28 -0.41 -3.16
CA VAL A 154 5.30 0.56 -2.67
C VAL A 154 5.81 1.24 -1.41
N VAL A 155 5.47 2.52 -1.27
CA VAL A 155 5.78 3.36 -0.11
C VAL A 155 4.49 3.94 0.42
N LEU A 156 4.13 3.62 1.66
CA LEU A 156 2.90 4.13 2.28
C LEU A 156 3.12 5.55 2.83
N ASP A 157 2.03 6.31 2.98
CA ASP A 157 2.02 7.64 3.60
C ASP A 157 2.80 7.68 4.94
N TYR A 158 2.71 6.60 5.71
CA TYR A 158 3.35 6.44 7.00
C TYR A 158 4.87 6.49 6.90
N GLU A 159 5.46 5.92 5.84
CA GLU A 159 6.90 5.98 5.60
C GLU A 159 7.34 7.40 5.28
N LEU A 160 6.63 8.06 4.36
CA LEU A 160 6.91 9.44 3.96
C LEU A 160 6.77 10.40 5.14
N LYS A 161 5.70 10.25 5.93
CA LYS A 161 5.48 11.02 7.16
C LYS A 161 6.55 10.73 8.20
N ARG A 162 7.01 9.48 8.35
CA ARG A 162 8.10 9.13 9.28
C ARG A 162 9.41 9.81 8.86
N ASP A 163 9.74 9.82 7.58
CA ASP A 163 10.95 10.47 7.07
C ASP A 163 10.88 11.98 7.22
N TYR A 164 9.71 12.57 6.95
CA TYR A 164 9.45 13.98 7.21
C TYR A 164 9.62 14.33 8.69
N GLN A 165 9.03 13.55 9.61
CA GLN A 165 9.18 13.77 11.05
C GLN A 165 10.64 13.63 11.50
N ARG A 166 11.40 12.70 10.91
CA ARG A 166 12.83 12.56 11.17
C ARG A 166 13.63 13.76 10.67
N PHE A 167 13.31 14.30 9.51
CA PHE A 167 13.90 15.53 9.00
C PHE A 167 13.61 16.73 9.92
N LEU A 168 12.36 16.88 10.35
CA LEU A 168 11.94 17.93 11.28
C LEU A 168 12.71 17.88 12.61
N GLN A 169 12.97 16.67 13.11
CA GLN A 169 13.60 16.44 14.41
C GLN A 169 15.11 16.23 14.38
N GLU A 170 15.74 16.19 13.21
CA GLU A 170 17.18 15.88 13.06
C GLU A 170 18.06 16.82 13.89
N ARG A 171 17.77 18.12 13.89
CA ARG A 171 18.52 19.14 14.66
C ARG A 171 18.30 19.08 16.17
N ASN A 172 17.19 18.49 16.61
CA ASN A 172 16.86 18.37 18.02
C ASN A 172 17.55 17.19 18.70
N ARG A 173 18.10 16.22 17.94
CA ARG A 173 18.75 15.03 18.51
C ARG A 173 20.05 15.32 19.24
N GLU A 174 20.70 16.44 18.94
CA GLU A 174 22.02 16.80 19.46
C GLU A 174 21.97 17.90 20.53
N ARG A 175 20.77 18.36 20.92
CA ARG A 175 20.57 19.47 21.85
C ARG A 175 19.81 19.04 23.11
N ALA A 176 20.51 19.03 24.24
CA ALA A 176 19.94 18.72 25.55
C ALA A 176 18.95 19.81 26.05
N ASP A 177 19.00 21.01 25.46
CA ASP A 177 18.17 22.18 25.75
C ASP A 177 17.03 22.39 24.74
N SER A 178 16.80 21.43 23.83
CA SER A 178 15.69 21.51 22.87
C SER A 178 14.32 21.38 23.58
N ASP A 179 13.40 22.28 23.27
CA ASP A 179 12.00 22.23 23.71
C ASP A 179 11.17 21.15 22.97
N GLY A 180 11.82 20.38 22.10
CA GLY A 180 11.23 19.32 21.27
C GLY A 180 10.46 19.84 20.05
N ARG A 181 10.34 21.16 19.86
CA ARG A 181 9.68 21.74 18.70
C ARG A 181 10.64 21.75 17.51
N PRO A 182 10.19 21.34 16.30
CA PRO A 182 11.00 21.48 15.10
C PRO A 182 11.34 22.96 14.84
N ASP A 183 12.60 23.25 14.54
CA ASP A 183 13.12 24.59 14.23
C ASP A 183 13.29 24.83 12.72
N ARG A 184 12.82 23.89 11.89
CA ARG A 184 12.92 23.98 10.42
C ARG A 184 12.15 25.19 9.89
N THR A 185 12.82 25.99 9.08
CA THR A 185 12.22 27.12 8.40
C THR A 185 11.29 26.66 7.26
N PRO A 186 10.31 27.47 6.84
CA PRO A 186 9.46 27.15 5.68
C PRO A 186 10.26 26.84 4.40
N ARG A 187 11.37 27.54 4.16
CA ARG A 187 12.26 27.29 3.00
C ARG A 187 12.92 25.92 3.04
N GLU A 188 13.29 25.45 4.23
CA GLU A 188 13.87 24.11 4.39
C GLU A 188 12.83 23.02 4.21
N ILE A 189 11.61 23.25 4.70
CA ILE A 189 10.47 22.34 4.49
C ILE A 189 10.13 22.24 3.00
N GLU A 190 10.08 23.39 2.31
CA GLU A 190 9.83 23.44 0.86
C GLU A 190 10.95 22.74 0.07
N ALA A 191 12.22 22.96 0.43
CA ALA A 191 13.35 22.28 -0.19
C ALA A 191 13.29 20.76 0.00
N TRP A 192 12.95 20.31 1.21
CA TRP A 192 12.74 18.89 1.53
C TRP A 192 11.60 18.30 0.70
N ALA A 193 10.46 18.99 0.62
CA ALA A 193 9.32 18.54 -0.19
C ALA A 193 9.70 18.40 -1.66
N ARG A 194 10.43 19.39 -2.22
CA ARG A 194 10.92 19.35 -3.61
C ARG A 194 11.86 18.17 -3.86
N GLU A 195 12.81 17.91 -2.96
CA GLU A 195 13.72 16.77 -3.05
C GLU A 195 12.95 15.44 -3.06
N HIS A 196 11.90 15.35 -2.24
CA HIS A 196 11.04 14.17 -2.15
C HIS A 196 9.95 14.14 -3.24
N ARG A 197 9.93 15.11 -4.16
CA ARG A 197 8.90 15.29 -5.20
C ARG A 197 7.48 15.28 -4.60
N LEU A 198 7.28 16.00 -3.50
CA LEU A 198 6.00 16.14 -2.81
C LEU A 198 5.47 17.58 -2.95
N PRO A 199 4.15 17.77 -3.10
CA PRO A 199 3.55 19.10 -3.16
C PRO A 199 3.72 19.87 -1.84
N TYR A 200 4.08 21.14 -1.95
CA TYR A 200 4.12 22.09 -0.84
C TYR A 200 3.23 23.29 -1.16
N PHE A 201 2.15 23.45 -0.41
CA PHE A 201 1.25 24.59 -0.51
C PHE A 201 0.49 24.78 0.80
N ASP A 202 0.01 26.00 1.04
CA ASP A 202 -0.64 26.40 2.29
C ASP A 202 0.24 26.09 3.52
N GLU A 203 1.54 26.36 3.36
CA GLU A 203 2.62 26.16 4.35
C GLU A 203 2.80 24.72 4.84
N ARG A 204 2.30 23.74 4.09
CA ARG A 204 2.31 22.33 4.48
C ARG A 204 2.76 21.43 3.34
N VAL A 205 3.43 20.34 3.71
CA VAL A 205 3.73 19.23 2.81
C VAL A 205 2.51 18.32 2.72
N HIS A 206 2.12 17.96 1.50
CA HIS A 206 1.03 17.02 1.25
C HIS A 206 1.60 15.65 0.91
N PHE A 207 1.01 14.60 1.47
CA PHE A 207 1.48 13.21 1.35
C PHE A 207 0.39 12.39 0.66
N PRO A 208 0.73 11.58 -0.36
CA PRO A 208 -0.20 10.62 -0.92
C PRO A 208 -0.45 9.47 0.05
N ASP A 209 -1.55 8.74 -0.12
CA ASP A 209 -1.81 7.50 0.61
C ASP A 209 -0.79 6.41 0.26
N LEU A 210 -0.38 6.39 -1.02
CA LEU A 210 0.51 5.40 -1.59
C LEU A 210 1.40 6.04 -2.65
N ARG A 211 2.69 5.72 -2.64
CA ARG A 211 3.62 5.99 -3.72
C ARG A 211 4.10 4.68 -4.32
N ILE A 212 3.95 4.52 -5.63
CA ILE A 212 4.52 3.41 -6.38
C ILE A 212 5.84 3.88 -6.98
N GLU A 213 6.94 3.21 -6.64
CA GLU A 213 8.21 3.38 -7.35
C GLU A 213 8.30 2.30 -8.42
N TYR A 214 8.56 2.68 -9.67
CA TYR A 214 8.57 1.77 -10.81
C TYR A 214 9.65 2.12 -11.82
N GLU A 215 10.08 1.13 -12.59
CA GLU A 215 10.87 1.35 -13.81
C GLU A 215 9.89 1.53 -14.98
N ASP A 216 10.02 2.58 -15.76
CA ASP A 216 9.23 2.74 -16.99
C ASP A 216 9.72 1.79 -18.11
N ARG A 217 9.14 1.93 -19.32
CA ARG A 217 9.53 1.11 -20.47
C ARG A 217 10.98 1.32 -20.90
N GLU A 218 11.54 2.50 -20.64
CA GLU A 218 12.92 2.89 -20.94
C GLU A 218 13.88 2.57 -19.78
N ARG A 219 13.35 1.97 -18.69
CA ARG A 219 14.05 1.62 -17.44
C ARG A 219 14.47 2.82 -16.60
N TYR A 220 13.88 3.99 -16.82
CA TYR A 220 14.02 5.11 -15.90
C TYR A 220 13.21 4.86 -14.64
N LEU A 221 13.78 5.25 -13.51
CA LEU A 221 13.10 5.18 -12.22
C LEU A 221 12.11 6.33 -12.11
N GLU A 222 10.83 5.96 -12.07
CA GLU A 222 9.72 6.88 -11.93
C GLU A 222 8.90 6.58 -10.68
N ARG A 223 8.04 7.54 -10.35
CA ARG A 223 7.15 7.48 -9.18
C ARG A 223 5.75 7.86 -9.58
N GLU A 224 4.77 7.20 -8.98
CA GLU A 224 3.38 7.59 -9.06
C GLU A 224 2.78 7.71 -7.67
N ASP A 225 2.26 8.89 -7.37
CA ASP A 225 1.63 9.22 -6.09
C ASP A 225 0.12 9.08 -6.21
N ILE A 226 -0.46 8.24 -5.37
CA ILE A 226 -1.86 7.81 -5.40
C ILE A 226 -2.60 8.35 -4.17
N GLU A 227 -3.76 8.96 -4.42
CA GLU A 227 -4.73 9.34 -3.40
C GLU A 227 -6.01 8.50 -3.58
N VAL A 228 -6.48 7.90 -2.50
CA VAL A 228 -7.73 7.14 -2.45
C VAL A 228 -8.87 8.08 -2.07
N VAL A 229 -9.84 8.23 -2.96
CA VAL A 229 -11.01 9.09 -2.73
C VAL A 229 -12.21 8.22 -2.41
N THR A 230 -12.71 8.28 -1.18
CA THR A 230 -13.93 7.57 -0.76
C THR A 230 -15.18 8.45 -0.87
N ALA A 231 -16.37 7.87 -0.93
CA ALA A 231 -17.63 8.62 -1.05
C ALA A 231 -17.90 9.60 0.13
N HIS A 232 -17.24 9.40 1.27
CA HIS A 232 -17.35 10.28 2.44
C HIS A 232 -16.32 11.42 2.45
N TYR A 233 -15.43 11.47 1.45
CA TYR A 233 -14.40 12.49 1.28
C TYR A 233 -15.06 13.80 0.78
N ARG A 234 -15.61 14.60 1.70
CA ARG A 234 -16.25 15.90 1.40
C ARG A 234 -15.40 17.07 1.94
N GLY A 235 -15.39 18.19 1.20
CA GLY A 235 -14.90 19.49 1.69
C GLY A 235 -13.43 19.81 1.34
N ALA A 236 -12.73 20.48 2.25
CA ALA A 236 -11.37 21.02 2.04
C ALA A 236 -10.32 19.96 1.67
N HIS A 237 -10.51 18.71 2.10
CA HIS A 237 -9.66 17.58 1.72
C HIS A 237 -9.69 17.30 0.21
N ALA A 238 -10.86 17.42 -0.44
CA ALA A 238 -10.99 17.23 -1.89
C ALA A 238 -10.27 18.33 -2.69
N ALA A 239 -10.24 19.56 -2.17
CA ALA A 239 -9.53 20.67 -2.79
C ALA A 239 -8.00 20.53 -2.66
N ALA A 240 -7.50 20.10 -1.50
CA ALA A 240 -6.08 19.80 -1.31
C ALA A 240 -5.64 18.63 -2.20
N ALA A 241 -6.42 17.54 -2.26
CA ALA A 241 -6.17 16.41 -3.16
C ALA A 241 -6.28 16.76 -4.65
N ALA A 242 -6.97 17.85 -5.01
CA ALA A 242 -6.97 18.38 -6.38
C ALA A 242 -5.73 19.16 -6.72
N ARG A 243 -5.27 19.96 -5.77
CA ARG A 243 -4.11 20.82 -5.93
C ARG A 243 -2.79 20.04 -5.81
N SER A 244 -2.79 18.88 -5.15
CA SER A 244 -1.61 18.02 -4.99
C SER A 244 -1.16 17.36 -6.30
N GLY A 245 -2.06 17.18 -7.27
CA GLY A 245 -1.75 16.50 -8.54
C GLY A 245 -1.56 14.99 -8.42
N PHE A 246 -1.91 14.38 -7.28
CA PHE A 246 -1.86 12.92 -7.10
C PHE A 246 -2.87 12.21 -8.01
N ALA A 247 -2.50 11.02 -8.49
CA ALA A 247 -3.39 10.15 -9.24
C ALA A 247 -4.53 9.67 -8.33
N ARG A 248 -5.78 9.97 -8.72
CA ARG A 248 -6.93 9.70 -7.86
C ARG A 248 -7.59 8.39 -8.21
N TYR A 249 -7.84 7.57 -7.19
CA TYR A 249 -8.53 6.30 -7.32
C TYR A 249 -9.79 6.31 -6.45
N ARG A 250 -10.95 6.15 -7.09
CA ARG A 250 -12.23 6.11 -6.35
C ARG A 250 -12.44 4.76 -5.67
N GLY A 251 -12.71 4.83 -4.38
CA GLY A 251 -13.18 3.71 -3.57
C GLY A 251 -14.56 3.25 -3.98
N VAL A 252 -14.69 2.03 -4.48
CA VAL A 252 -16.02 1.40 -4.64
C VAL A 252 -16.48 0.92 -3.27
N GLY A 253 -17.25 1.75 -2.57
CA GLY A 253 -18.01 1.33 -1.39
C GLY A 253 -19.30 0.66 -1.82
N GLY A 254 -19.62 -0.50 -1.23
CA GLY A 254 -20.91 -1.18 -1.46
C GLY A 254 -22.07 -0.22 -1.14
N LEU A 255 -22.91 0.05 -2.14
CA LEU A 255 -24.11 0.85 -1.97
C LEU A 255 -25.15 0.05 -1.18
N VAL A 256 -25.54 0.59 -0.02
CA VAL A 256 -26.83 0.29 0.62
C VAL A 256 -27.92 0.86 -0.28
N GLY A 257 -28.85 0.01 -0.70
CA GLY A 257 -29.92 0.35 -1.63
C GLY A 257 -30.92 1.39 -1.10
N GLY A 258 -31.50 2.14 -2.03
CA GLY A 258 -32.67 2.99 -1.82
C GLY A 258 -33.43 3.15 -3.14
N SER A 259 -34.64 2.60 -3.19
CA SER A 259 -35.57 2.64 -4.33
C SER A 259 -36.17 4.02 -4.58
N GLY A 260 -36.55 4.25 -5.86
CA GLY A 260 -37.45 5.30 -6.35
C GLY A 260 -36.76 6.20 -7.38
N GLY A 261 -37.22 6.45 -8.60
CA GLY A 261 -38.47 6.19 -9.31
C GLY A 261 -38.65 7.34 -10.32
N GLY A 262 -38.94 7.06 -11.60
CA GLY A 262 -39.58 8.04 -12.52
C GLY A 262 -38.77 8.65 -13.68
N ALA A 263 -38.83 7.99 -14.84
CA ALA A 263 -39.30 8.50 -16.14
C ALA A 263 -38.67 9.72 -16.89
N ARG A 264 -38.21 9.42 -18.13
CA ARG A 264 -38.43 10.06 -19.46
C ARG A 264 -37.32 10.90 -20.16
N ARG A 265 -36.91 10.32 -21.30
CA ARG A 265 -36.66 10.85 -22.68
C ARG A 265 -35.42 11.72 -23.00
N GLY A 266 -34.56 11.15 -23.87
CA GLY A 266 -34.29 11.69 -25.22
C GLY A 266 -32.84 12.07 -25.58
N GLY A 267 -32.26 11.39 -26.59
CA GLY A 267 -31.36 12.03 -27.59
C GLY A 267 -29.84 11.82 -27.51
N VAL A 268 -29.36 10.90 -28.35
CA VAL A 268 -28.01 10.45 -28.82
C VAL A 268 -26.96 11.55 -29.22
N PRO A 269 -25.67 11.24 -29.57
CA PRO A 269 -24.49 11.10 -28.70
C PRO A 269 -23.27 12.00 -29.10
N ARG A 270 -22.28 12.12 -28.20
CA ARG A 270 -20.82 12.41 -28.41
C ARG A 270 -20.26 12.70 -27.00
N GLY A 271 -19.22 12.09 -26.46
CA GLY A 271 -18.15 11.24 -26.97
C GLY A 271 -16.88 11.68 -26.25
N VAL A 272 -16.60 11.12 -25.07
CA VAL A 272 -15.29 10.93 -24.39
C VAL A 272 -15.60 10.41 -22.97
N GLU A 273 -15.46 9.11 -22.74
CA GLU A 273 -15.73 8.49 -21.43
C GLU A 273 -14.46 8.44 -20.58
N GLU A 274 -14.50 9.30 -19.56
CA GLU A 274 -13.76 9.24 -18.30
C GLU A 274 -14.38 8.11 -17.45
N TRP A 275 -13.63 7.03 -17.20
CA TRP A 275 -14.14 5.90 -16.43
C TRP A 275 -13.94 6.11 -14.92
N LEU A 276 -15.08 6.40 -14.29
CA LEU A 276 -15.39 6.33 -12.86
C LEU A 276 -15.22 4.91 -12.29
#